data_AF-A0A9X4R0M5-F1
#
_entry.id   AF-A0A9X4R0M5-F1
#
_cell.length_a   1.000
_cell.length_b   1.000
_cell.length_c   1.000
_cell.angle_alpha   90.00
_cell.angle_beta   90.00
_cell.angle_gamma   90.00
#
_symmetry.space_group_name_H-M   'P 1'
#
loop_
_entity.id
_entity.type
_entity.pdbx_description
1 polymer ?
#
loop_
_entity_poly.entity_id
_entity_poly.type
_entity_poly.pdbx_seq_one_letter_code
_entity_poly.pdbx_strand_id
1 'polypeptide(L)'
;MITVLLLTIIPPLFKSTTTLSILANDHLNIESEFFARDLTQDLMNRKANIIIDKSKETQLLIKEKNKLISYRFKNNKIIKSINGKGNITLLNNVKAMKFQFSENKSLVVNLKIFDKDKTFEKQIHF
;
A
#
# COMPACT_ATOMS: atom_id res chain seq x y z
N MET A 1 -37.46 31.47 14.83
CA MET A 1 -36.14 31.59 15.51
C MET A 1 -35.36 30.28 15.46
N ILE A 2 -35.94 29.15 15.91
CA ILE A 2 -35.31 27.81 15.87
C ILE A 2 -34.97 27.34 14.44
N THR A 3 -35.85 27.59 13.47
CA THR A 3 -35.65 27.21 12.06
C THR A 3 -34.48 27.93 11.39
N VAL A 4 -34.28 29.22 11.68
CA VAL A 4 -33.14 30.00 11.18
C VAL A 4 -31.83 29.48 11.78
N LEU A 5 -31.83 29.12 13.05
CA LEU A 5 -30.70 28.49 13.74
C LEU A 5 -30.33 27.12 13.12
N LEU A 6 -31.33 26.32 12.76
CA LEU A 6 -31.09 25.05 12.05
C LEU A 6 -30.49 25.29 10.66
N LEU A 7 -31.03 26.25 9.91
CA LEU A 7 -30.54 26.59 8.56
C LEU A 7 -29.13 27.18 8.55
N THR A 8 -28.72 27.89 9.60
CA THR A 8 -27.36 28.45 9.70
C THR A 8 -26.32 27.41 10.13
N ILE A 9 -26.72 26.35 10.85
CA ILE A 9 -25.81 25.30 11.33
C ILE A 9 -25.60 24.19 10.27
N ILE A 10 -26.55 23.96 9.36
CA ILE A 10 -26.44 22.91 8.34
C ILE A 10 -25.21 23.11 7.40
N PRO A 11 -24.96 24.30 6.81
CA PRO A 11 -23.81 24.50 5.92
C PRO A 11 -22.44 24.23 6.56
N PRO A 12 -22.11 24.73 7.77
CA PRO A 12 -20.84 24.43 8.41
C PRO A 12 -20.71 22.95 8.81
N LEU A 13 -21.79 22.28 9.24
CA LEU A 13 -21.76 20.83 9.49
C LEU A 13 -21.44 20.03 8.22
N PHE A 14 -22.05 20.39 7.09
CA PHE A 14 -21.78 19.74 5.82
C PHE A 14 -20.32 19.96 5.36
N LYS A 15 -19.79 21.18 5.53
CA LYS A 15 -18.39 21.48 5.20
C LYS A 15 -17.40 20.72 6.10
N SER A 16 -17.68 20.62 7.40
CA SER A 16 -16.83 19.88 8.34
C SER A 16 -16.83 18.38 8.06
N THR A 17 -18.00 17.78 7.80
CA THR A 17 -18.10 16.34 7.49
C THR A 17 -17.41 15.98 6.18
N THR A 18 -17.53 16.81 5.15
CA THR A 18 -16.80 16.60 3.88
C THR A 18 -15.29 16.74 4.07
N THR A 19 -14.83 17.71 4.85
CA THR A 19 -13.40 17.90 5.16
C THR A 19 -12.82 16.72 5.95
N LEU A 20 -13.53 16.28 6.99
CA LEU A 20 -13.16 15.08 7.77
C LEU A 20 -13.18 13.82 6.91
N SER A 21 -14.13 13.70 5.98
CA SER A 21 -14.15 12.58 5.04
C SER A 21 -12.96 12.58 4.08
N ILE A 22 -12.46 13.75 3.67
CA ILE A 22 -11.27 13.86 2.83
C ILE A 22 -10.03 13.46 3.63
N LEU A 23 -9.88 13.94 4.87
CA LEU A 23 -8.79 13.55 5.76
C LEU A 23 -8.82 12.05 6.10
N ALA A 24 -10.02 11.49 6.31
CA ALA A 24 -10.18 10.05 6.51
C ALA A 24 -9.87 9.23 5.23
N ASN A 25 -10.05 9.81 4.03
CA ASN A 25 -9.66 9.16 2.77
C ASN A 25 -8.15 9.11 2.58
N ASP A 26 -7.38 9.93 3.30
CA ASP A 26 -5.92 9.86 3.30
C ASP A 26 -5.40 8.55 3.93
N HIS A 27 -6.27 7.76 4.55
CA HIS A 27 -5.95 6.43 5.07
C HIS A 27 -5.32 5.49 4.04
N LEU A 28 -5.72 5.56 2.76
CA LEU A 28 -5.06 4.79 1.70
C LEU A 28 -3.60 5.23 1.48
N ASN A 29 -3.33 6.53 1.55
CA ASN A 29 -1.96 7.03 1.48
C ASN A 29 -1.16 6.50 2.65
N ILE A 30 -1.72 6.56 3.87
CA ILE A 30 -1.10 6.04 5.08
C ILE A 30 -0.78 4.54 4.97
N GLU A 31 -1.73 3.68 4.57
CA GLU A 31 -1.46 2.23 4.43
C GLU A 31 -0.38 1.97 3.36
N SER A 32 -0.45 2.65 2.22
CA SER A 32 0.55 2.48 1.15
C SER A 32 1.95 2.99 1.56
N GLU A 33 2.02 4.01 2.42
CA GLU A 33 3.28 4.50 3.00
C GLU A 33 3.85 3.55 4.06
N PHE A 34 2.99 2.94 4.89
CA PHE A 34 3.44 1.89 5.81
C PHE A 34 3.98 0.68 5.06
N PHE A 35 3.30 0.25 3.98
CA PHE A 35 3.80 -0.77 3.07
C PHE A 35 5.18 -0.39 2.51
N ALA A 36 5.31 0.84 1.99
CA ALA A 36 6.58 1.31 1.45
C ALA A 36 7.69 1.30 2.51
N ARG A 37 7.42 1.88 3.69
CA ARG A 37 8.39 1.91 4.79
C ARG A 37 8.87 0.52 5.20
N ASP A 38 7.94 -0.43 5.36
CA ASP A 38 8.28 -1.81 5.72
C ASP A 38 9.13 -2.49 4.64
N LEU A 39 8.79 -2.31 3.37
CA LEU A 39 9.58 -2.85 2.26
C LEU A 39 10.98 -2.21 2.17
N THR A 40 11.08 -0.88 2.33
CA THR A 40 12.38 -0.18 2.35
C THR A 40 13.28 -0.73 3.44
N GLN A 41 12.76 -0.97 4.65
CA GLN A 41 13.55 -1.52 5.75
C GLN A 41 14.15 -2.88 5.43
N ASP A 42 13.38 -3.76 4.79
CA ASP A 42 13.87 -5.09 4.40
C ASP A 42 14.84 -5.03 3.20
N LEU A 43 14.71 -4.04 2.30
CA LEU A 43 15.62 -3.82 1.17
C LEU A 43 16.96 -3.19 1.58
N MET A 44 16.99 -2.38 2.64
CA MET A 44 18.21 -1.71 3.10
C MET A 44 19.28 -2.67 3.64
N ASN A 45 18.95 -3.94 3.85
CA ASN A 45 19.92 -4.95 4.27
C ASN A 45 20.88 -5.31 3.12
N ARG A 46 22.08 -4.71 3.13
CA ARG A 46 23.11 -4.83 2.07
C ARG A 46 23.58 -6.25 1.73
N LYS A 47 23.22 -7.27 2.53
CA LYS A 47 23.57 -8.68 2.29
C LYS A 47 22.44 -9.50 1.69
N ALA A 48 21.30 -8.89 1.40
CA ALA A 48 20.14 -9.58 0.87
C ALA A 48 20.21 -9.72 -0.66
N ASN A 49 19.85 -10.90 -1.16
CA ASN A 49 19.61 -11.11 -2.58
C ASN A 49 18.12 -10.92 -2.87
N ILE A 50 17.79 -10.08 -3.85
CA ILE A 50 16.42 -9.76 -4.22
C ILE A 50 16.06 -10.51 -5.50
N ILE A 51 14.97 -11.28 -5.45
CA ILE A 51 14.49 -12.11 -6.55
C ILE A 51 13.03 -11.75 -6.81
N ILE A 52 12.70 -11.45 -8.06
CA ILE A 52 11.31 -11.25 -8.50
C ILE A 52 10.87 -12.51 -9.24
N ASP A 53 9.66 -12.99 -8.96
CA ASP A 53 9.06 -14.10 -9.72
C ASP A 53 8.85 -13.68 -11.18
N LYS A 54 9.55 -14.35 -12.10
CA LYS A 54 9.53 -14.05 -13.53
C LYS A 54 8.22 -14.36 -14.24
N SER A 55 7.34 -15.17 -13.64
CA SER A 55 6.12 -15.61 -14.32
C SER A 55 5.02 -14.53 -14.34
N LYS A 56 4.88 -13.81 -13.22
CA LYS A 56 3.81 -12.81 -13.03
C LYS A 56 4.29 -11.51 -12.38
N GLU A 57 5.51 -11.46 -11.87
CA GLU A 57 6.07 -10.29 -11.17
C GLU A 57 5.22 -9.81 -9.98
N THR A 58 4.31 -10.66 -9.48
CA THR A 58 3.42 -10.39 -8.35
C THR A 58 4.03 -10.78 -7.00
N GLN A 59 5.27 -11.27 -7.01
CA GLN A 59 5.98 -11.74 -5.83
C GLN A 59 7.43 -11.27 -5.83
N LEU A 60 7.85 -10.76 -4.69
CA LEU A 60 9.22 -10.38 -4.37
C LEU A 60 9.72 -11.28 -3.25
N LEU A 61 10.92 -11.83 -3.43
CA LEU A 61 11.64 -12.61 -2.45
C LEU A 61 12.92 -11.87 -2.09
N ILE A 62 13.11 -11.63 -0.79
CA ILE A 62 14.34 -11.05 -0.23
C ILE A 62 15.00 -12.15 0.59
N LYS A 63 16.12 -12.67 0.09
CA LYS A 63 16.88 -13.74 0.72
C LYS A 63 18.06 -13.17 1.47
N GLU A 64 17.97 -13.20 2.79
CA GLU A 64 19.07 -12.98 3.71
C GLU A 64 19.65 -14.32 4.17
N LYS A 65 20.79 -14.31 4.88
CA LYS A 65 21.51 -15.55 5.29
C LYS A 65 20.60 -16.65 5.85
N ASN A 66 19.75 -16.31 6.83
CA ASN A 66 18.87 -17.26 7.54
C ASN A 66 17.39 -16.86 7.47
N LYS A 67 17.04 -15.91 6.60
CA LYS A 67 15.70 -15.32 6.52
C LYS A 67 15.30 -15.17 5.07
N LEU A 68 14.15 -15.74 4.71
CA LEU A 68 13.50 -15.54 3.42
C LEU A 68 12.25 -14.71 3.65
N ILE A 69 12.26 -13.47 3.21
CA ILE A 69 11.11 -12.58 3.29
C ILE A 69 10.39 -12.64 1.95
N SER A 70 9.07 -12.84 1.97
CA SER A 70 8.26 -12.86 0.77
C SER A 70 7.20 -11.79 0.83
N TYR A 71 7.12 -10.94 -0.19
CA TYR A 71 5.97 -10.08 -0.43
C TYR A 71 5.20 -10.65 -1.62
N ARG A 72 3.91 -10.90 -1.45
CA ARG A 72 3.07 -11.49 -2.50
C ARG A 72 1.72 -10.81 -2.59
N PHE A 73 1.23 -10.65 -3.81
CA PHE A 73 -0.16 -10.34 -4.06
C PHE A 73 -1.01 -11.60 -3.91
N LYS A 74 -1.99 -11.57 -3.01
CA LYS A 74 -2.95 -12.67 -2.81
C LYS A 74 -4.25 -12.15 -2.22
N ASN A 75 -5.39 -12.62 -2.72
CA ASN A 75 -6.73 -12.29 -2.21
C ASN A 75 -6.95 -10.78 -2.08
N ASN A 76 -6.57 -10.01 -3.10
CA ASN A 76 -6.69 -8.56 -3.14
C ASN A 76 -5.90 -7.82 -2.04
N LYS A 77 -4.81 -8.42 -1.58
CA LYS A 77 -3.95 -7.88 -0.51
C LYS A 77 -2.49 -8.07 -0.86
N ILE A 78 -1.64 -7.22 -0.27
CA ILE A 78 -0.20 -7.48 -0.19
C ILE A 78 0.06 -8.18 1.13
N ILE A 79 0.64 -9.37 1.05
CA ILE A 79 0.94 -10.20 2.20
C ILE A 79 2.45 -10.39 2.31
N LYS A 80 2.99 -10.11 3.48
CA LYS A 80 4.36 -10.43 3.88
C LYS A 80 4.40 -11.74 4.68
N SER A 81 5.39 -12.58 4.41
CA SER A 81 5.74 -13.73 5.24
C SER A 81 7.24 -13.79 5.47
N ILE A 82 7.65 -14.41 6.57
CA ILE A 82 9.06 -14.65 6.90
C ILE A 82 9.26 -16.15 7.05
N ASN A 83 10.17 -16.72 6.27
CA ASN A 83 10.44 -18.17 6.21
C ASN A 83 9.18 -19.00 5.93
N GLY A 84 8.24 -18.45 5.15
CA GLY A 84 6.95 -19.07 4.86
C GLY A 84 5.98 -19.12 6.05
N LYS A 85 6.35 -18.54 7.19
CA LYS A 85 5.54 -18.47 8.40
C LYS A 85 4.98 -17.07 8.59
N GLY A 86 3.76 -17.03 9.15
CA GLY A 86 3.01 -15.79 9.34
C GLY A 86 2.43 -15.24 8.03
N ASN A 87 1.30 -14.53 8.12
CA ASN A 87 0.74 -13.76 7.02
C ASN A 87 0.43 -12.36 7.56
N ILE A 88 1.35 -11.44 7.35
CA ILE A 88 1.18 -10.03 7.73
C ILE A 88 0.56 -9.33 6.54
N THR A 89 -0.66 -8.81 6.69
CA THR A 89 -1.29 -8.01 5.64
C THR A 89 -0.72 -6.60 5.73
N LEU A 90 -0.10 -6.12 4.64
CA LEU A 90 0.52 -4.80 4.58
C LEU A 90 -0.34 -3.76 3.88
N LEU A 91 -1.17 -4.20 2.93
CA LEU A 91 -2.05 -3.31 2.17
C LEU A 91 -3.30 -4.09 1.77
N ASN A 92 -4.48 -3.51 2.03
CA ASN A 92 -5.76 -4.07 1.61
C ASN A 92 -6.24 -3.48 0.28
N ASN A 93 -7.29 -4.09 -0.28
CA ASN A 93 -8.01 -3.61 -1.47
C ASN A 93 -7.12 -3.39 -2.71
N VAL A 94 -6.07 -4.19 -2.85
CA VAL A 94 -5.21 -4.17 -4.03
C VAL A 94 -5.88 -4.96 -5.15
N LYS A 95 -6.01 -4.35 -6.32
CA LYS A 95 -6.51 -5.01 -7.54
C LYS A 95 -5.38 -5.64 -8.34
N ALA A 96 -4.23 -4.98 -8.41
CA ALA A 96 -3.06 -5.49 -9.09
C ALA A 96 -1.78 -4.95 -8.44
N MET A 97 -0.70 -5.74 -8.54
CA MET A 97 0.63 -5.34 -8.12
C MET A 97 1.66 -5.94 -9.07
N LYS A 98 2.70 -5.16 -9.39
CA LYS A 98 3.82 -5.61 -10.20
C LYS A 98 5.14 -5.07 -9.64
N PHE A 99 6.09 -5.96 -9.37
CA PHE A 99 7.47 -5.64 -9.02
C PHE A 99 8.34 -5.65 -10.27
N GLN A 100 9.14 -4.61 -10.48
CA GLN A 100 10.08 -4.55 -11.59
C GLN A 100 11.36 -3.85 -11.17
N PHE A 101 12.50 -4.22 -11.73
CA PHE A 101 13.71 -3.41 -11.60
C PHE A 101 13.71 -2.35 -12.71
N SER A 102 14.02 -1.11 -12.35
CA SER A 102 14.29 -0.04 -13.32
C SER A 102 15.67 -0.22 -13.96
N GLU A 103 15.94 0.53 -15.03
CA GLU A 103 17.24 0.56 -15.70
C GLU A 103 18.39 0.90 -14.72
N ASN A 104 18.09 1.71 -13.71
CA ASN A 104 19.05 2.11 -12.67
C ASN A 104 19.20 1.08 -11.53
N LYS A 105 18.65 -0.14 -11.71
CA LYS A 105 18.59 -1.21 -10.71
C LYS A 105 17.80 -0.87 -9.43
N SER A 106 16.99 0.19 -9.45
CA SER A 106 16.04 0.50 -8.38
C SER A 106 14.85 -0.45 -8.47
N LEU A 107 14.28 -0.82 -7.33
CA LEU A 107 13.04 -1.60 -7.32
C LEU A 107 11.86 -0.65 -7.49
N VAL A 108 10.97 -0.96 -8.42
CA VAL A 108 9.75 -0.23 -8.68
C VAL A 108 8.55 -1.13 -8.41
N VAL A 109 7.60 -0.62 -7.65
CA VAL A 109 6.34 -1.31 -7.34
C VAL A 109 5.20 -0.52 -7.94
N ASN A 110 4.51 -1.11 -8.91
CA ASN A 110 3.29 -0.57 -9.48
C ASN A 110 2.09 -1.18 -8.77
N LEU A 111 1.23 -0.33 -8.21
CA LEU A 111 0.05 -0.72 -7.45
C LEU A 111 -1.21 -0.17 -8.10
N LYS A 112 -2.24 -1.01 -8.17
CA LYS A 112 -3.61 -0.61 -8.51
C LYS A 112 -4.50 -0.90 -7.30
N ILE A 113 -5.01 0.13 -6.64
CA ILE A 113 -5.76 0.03 -5.38
C ILE A 113 -7.20 0.46 -5.62
N PHE A 114 -8.17 -0.24 -5.04
CA PHE A 114 -9.58 0.09 -5.12
C PHE A 114 -10.07 0.71 -3.82
N ASP A 115 -10.71 1.86 -3.90
CA ASP A 115 -11.35 2.52 -2.77
C ASP A 115 -12.56 3.32 -3.23
N LYS A 116 -13.67 3.17 -2.49
CA LYS A 116 -14.94 3.89 -2.70
C LYS A 116 -15.31 4.05 -4.19
N ASP A 117 -15.35 2.92 -4.89
CA ASP A 117 -15.70 2.81 -6.32
C ASP A 117 -14.72 3.45 -7.31
N LYS A 118 -13.57 3.91 -6.83
CA LYS A 118 -12.48 4.45 -7.64
C LYS A 118 -11.27 3.54 -7.59
N THR A 119 -10.49 3.57 -8.67
CA THR A 119 -9.24 2.83 -8.74
C THR A 119 -8.10 3.81 -8.88
N PHE A 120 -7.10 3.67 -8.03
CA PHE A 120 -5.92 4.53 -7.94
C PHE A 120 -4.69 3.75 -8.39
N GLU A 121 -3.84 4.40 -9.16
CA GLU A 121 -2.55 3.83 -9.58
C GLU A 121 -1.43 4.58 -8.86
N LYS A 122 -0.54 3.82 -8.21
CA LYS A 122 0.60 4.36 -7.46
C LYS A 122 1.86 3.62 -7.87
N GLN A 123 2.91 4.37 -8.15
CA GLN A 123 4.24 3.84 -8.42
C GLN A 123 5.16 4.25 -7.27
N ILE A 124 5.83 3.28 -6.67
CA ILE A 124 6.75 3.50 -5.55
C ILE A 124 8.14 3.03 -5.97
N HIS A 125 9.14 3.88 -5.74
CA HIS A 125 10.53 3.65 -6.10
C HIS A 125 11.35 3.41 -4.83
N PHE A 126 12.21 2.40 -4.86
CA PHE A 126 13.05 1.95 -3.75
C PHE A 126 14.52 1.85 -4.17
#